data_AF-A0A2L2XJX3-F1
#
_entry.id   AF-A0A2L2XJX3-F1
#
_cell.length_a   1.000
_cell.length_b   1.000
_cell.length_c   1.000
_cell.angle_alpha   90.00
_cell.angle_beta   90.00
_cell.angle_gamma   90.00
#
_symmetry.space_group_name_H-M   'P 1'
#
loop_
_entity.id
_entity.type
_entity.pdbx_description
1 polymer ?
#
loop_
_entity_poly.entity_id
_entity_poly.type
_entity_poly.pdbx_seq_one_letter_code
_entity_poly.pdbx_strand_id
1 'polypeptide(L)'
;MELFQKLGEKAKEIGGKARDIGENIGEKAKGVGGKAMEITKRSGELIEVTKLKFELSKLEKEMENNLRGLGLLVFQKYRGADGLDEEIERLCQSTAKVEEEIKDAEVEIEKLSPKPPTCPDCNLELPQGGRFCSYCGKELLKDDELKDEVKE
;
A
#
# COMPACT_ATOMS: atom_id res chain seq x y z
N MET A 1 16.60 37.51 -38.59
CA MET A 1 16.86 38.07 -37.24
C MET A 1 15.58 38.32 -36.44
N GLU A 2 14.42 38.51 -37.08
CA GLU A 2 13.10 38.73 -36.44
C GLU A 2 12.58 37.62 -35.51
N LEU A 3 12.95 36.36 -35.75
CA LEU A 3 12.43 35.21 -35.00
C LEU A 3 13.03 35.11 -33.58
N PHE A 4 14.30 35.50 -33.42
CA PHE A 4 15.01 35.45 -32.14
C PHE A 4 14.57 36.56 -31.18
N GLN A 5 14.14 37.72 -31.69
CA GLN A 5 13.60 38.80 -30.87
C GLN A 5 12.23 38.42 -30.27
N LYS A 6 11.32 37.87 -31.08
CA LYS A 6 10.01 37.37 -30.60
C LYS A 6 10.12 36.26 -29.55
N LEU A 7 11.15 35.42 -29.65
CA LEU A 7 11.43 34.36 -28.69
C LEU A 7 11.87 34.91 -27.33
N GLY A 8 12.67 35.98 -27.33
CA GLY A 8 13.13 36.66 -26.11
C GLY A 8 12.00 37.38 -25.36
N GLU A 9 11.05 38.00 -26.09
CA GLU A 9 9.90 38.67 -25.47
C GLU A 9 8.95 37.66 -24.82
N LYS A 10 8.69 36.53 -25.47
CA LYS A 10 7.84 35.46 -24.94
C LYS A 10 8.45 34.78 -23.71
N ALA A 11 9.78 34.65 -23.66
CA ALA A 11 10.50 34.12 -22.50
C ALA A 11 10.38 35.04 -21.28
N LYS A 12 10.41 36.37 -21.47
CA LYS A 12 10.19 37.35 -20.39
C LYS A 12 8.77 37.29 -19.82
N GLU A 13 7.76 37.12 -20.68
CA GLU A 13 6.37 37.00 -20.24
C GLU A 13 6.14 35.70 -19.42
N ILE A 14 6.71 34.58 -19.85
CA ILE A 14 6.62 33.30 -19.14
C ILE A 14 7.37 33.36 -17.80
N GLY A 15 8.54 34.01 -17.78
CA GLY A 15 9.31 34.21 -16.54
C GLY A 15 8.58 35.06 -15.49
N GLY A 16 7.83 36.08 -15.93
CA GLY A 16 6.97 36.87 -15.04
C GLY A 16 5.87 36.03 -14.39
N LYS A 17 5.12 35.28 -15.21
CA LYS A 17 4.01 34.42 -14.72
C LYS A 17 4.48 33.32 -13.75
N ALA A 18 5.68 32.79 -13.95
CA ALA A 18 6.24 31.77 -13.04
C ALA A 18 6.55 32.34 -11.64
N ARG A 19 6.94 33.62 -11.56
CA ARG A 19 7.29 34.29 -10.30
C ARG A 19 6.05 34.55 -9.44
N ASP A 20 4.96 35.01 -10.05
CA ASP A 20 3.69 35.27 -9.36
C ASP A 20 3.05 33.99 -8.79
N ILE A 21 3.24 32.85 -9.46
CA ILE A 21 2.80 31.53 -8.96
C ILE A 21 3.64 31.09 -7.75
N GLY A 22 4.96 31.33 -7.79
CA GLY A 22 5.87 31.01 -6.68
C GLY A 22 5.54 31.78 -5.40
N GLU A 23 5.22 33.07 -5.53
CA GLU A 23 4.86 33.93 -4.38
C GLU A 23 3.50 33.52 -3.78
N ASN A 24 2.48 33.22 -4.60
CA ASN A 24 1.16 32.77 -4.12
C ASN A 24 1.16 31.37 -3.47
N ILE A 25 2.03 30.46 -3.93
CA ILE A 25 2.21 29.14 -3.32
C ILE A 25 2.94 29.26 -1.99
N GLY A 26 3.94 30.14 -1.90
CA GLY A 26 4.72 30.38 -0.68
C GLY A 26 3.88 30.94 0.47
N GLU A 27 2.91 31.82 0.19
CA GLU A 27 2.02 32.36 1.23
C GLU A 27 0.95 31.36 1.70
N LYS A 28 0.41 30.53 0.80
CA LYS A 28 -0.56 29.48 1.17
C LYS A 28 0.05 28.29 1.92
N ALA A 29 1.35 28.03 1.72
CA ALA A 29 2.04 26.93 2.40
C ALA A 29 2.27 27.18 3.92
N LYS A 30 2.32 28.45 4.36
CA LYS A 30 2.55 28.80 5.78
C LYS A 30 1.39 28.43 6.71
N GLY A 31 0.18 28.20 6.18
CA GLY A 31 -1.01 27.85 6.97
C GLY A 31 -1.27 26.34 7.14
N VAL A 32 -0.48 25.46 6.52
CA VAL A 32 -0.73 24.01 6.45
C VAL A 32 0.36 23.22 7.20
N GLY A 33 0.91 23.77 8.29
CA GLY A 33 2.00 23.13 9.03
C GLY A 33 1.60 21.90 9.86
N GLY A 34 0.35 21.85 10.35
CA GLY A 34 -0.10 20.79 11.27
C GLY A 34 -0.64 19.53 10.57
N LYS A 35 -1.30 19.67 9.43
CA LYS A 35 -1.93 18.55 8.70
C LYS A 35 -1.00 17.89 7.67
N ALA A 36 0.10 18.54 7.29
CA ALA A 36 1.07 17.98 6.37
C ALA A 36 1.85 16.79 6.97
N MET A 37 2.12 16.79 8.28
CA MET A 37 2.88 15.72 8.94
C MET A 37 2.10 14.40 9.07
N GLU A 38 0.80 14.45 9.34
CA GLU A 38 -0.05 13.23 9.38
C GLU A 38 -0.26 12.65 7.97
N ILE A 39 -0.35 13.50 6.95
CA ILE A 39 -0.49 13.06 5.56
C ILE A 39 0.81 12.40 5.08
N THR A 40 2.00 12.92 5.42
CA THR A 40 3.27 12.25 5.07
C THR A 40 3.45 10.92 5.81
N LYS A 41 3.08 10.83 7.08
CA LYS A 41 3.21 9.58 7.85
C LYS A 41 2.28 8.47 7.32
N ARG A 42 1.01 8.78 7.08
CA ARG A 42 0.06 7.84 6.44
C ARG A 42 0.49 7.44 5.03
N SER A 43 1.12 8.34 4.28
CA SER A 43 1.64 8.03 2.95
C SER A 43 2.81 7.04 3.00
N GLY A 44 3.67 7.12 4.02
CA GLY A 44 4.79 6.18 4.23
C GLY A 44 4.30 4.75 4.51
N GLU A 45 3.36 4.62 5.45
CA GLU A 45 2.77 3.32 5.84
C GLU A 45 2.07 2.63 4.66
N LEU A 46 1.35 3.38 3.81
CA LEU A 46 0.71 2.84 2.60
C LEU A 46 1.72 2.35 1.55
N ILE A 47 2.87 3.04 1.40
CA ILE A 47 3.94 2.62 0.51
C ILE A 47 4.60 1.33 1.03
N GLU A 48 4.82 1.23 2.34
CA GLU A 48 5.35 0.02 2.98
C GLU A 48 4.42 -1.18 2.80
N VAL A 49 3.12 -1.02 3.06
CA VAL A 49 2.11 -2.06 2.80
C VAL A 49 2.11 -2.50 1.33
N THR A 50 2.24 -1.55 0.39
CA THR A 50 2.26 -1.87 -1.04
C THR A 50 3.51 -2.67 -1.43
N LYS A 51 4.68 -2.33 -0.86
CA LYS A 51 5.92 -3.07 -1.07
C LYS A 51 5.82 -4.49 -0.51
N LEU A 52 5.35 -4.63 0.73
CA LEU A 52 5.15 -5.93 1.37
C LEU A 52 4.17 -6.79 0.57
N LYS A 53 3.08 -6.23 0.05
CA LYS A 53 2.15 -6.95 -0.83
C LYS A 53 2.80 -7.43 -2.14
N PHE A 54 3.70 -6.64 -2.70
CA PHE A 54 4.45 -7.05 -3.89
C PHE A 54 5.43 -8.19 -3.58
N GLU A 55 6.13 -8.10 -2.45
CA GLU A 55 7.01 -9.17 -1.96
C GLU A 55 6.23 -10.46 -1.67
N LEU A 56 5.09 -10.35 -0.98
CA LEU A 56 4.16 -11.46 -0.75
C LEU A 56 3.75 -12.12 -2.07
N SER A 57 3.31 -11.35 -3.06
CA SER A 57 2.93 -11.90 -4.37
C SER A 57 4.09 -12.62 -5.09
N LYS A 58 5.32 -12.15 -4.90
CA LYS A 58 6.51 -12.81 -5.45
C LYS A 58 6.77 -14.14 -4.74
N LEU A 59 6.68 -14.17 -3.41
CA LEU A 59 6.84 -15.37 -2.60
C LEU A 59 5.76 -16.41 -2.89
N GLU A 60 4.50 -16.01 -3.01
CA GLU A 60 3.38 -16.89 -3.40
C GLU A 60 3.63 -17.54 -4.77
N LYS A 61 4.16 -16.77 -5.73
CA LYS A 61 4.51 -17.30 -7.05
C LYS A 61 5.70 -18.26 -6.99
N GLU A 62 6.67 -18.00 -6.14
CA GLU A 62 7.78 -18.93 -5.89
C GLU A 62 7.28 -20.23 -5.27
N MET A 63 6.39 -20.16 -4.28
CA MET A 63 5.71 -21.29 -3.66
C MET A 63 4.95 -22.13 -4.70
N GLU A 64 4.17 -21.49 -5.57
CA GLU A 64 3.45 -22.16 -6.66
C GLU A 64 4.40 -22.91 -7.60
N ASN A 65 5.53 -22.30 -7.96
CA ASN A 65 6.52 -22.92 -8.83
C ASN A 65 7.21 -24.12 -8.13
N ASN A 66 7.55 -23.99 -6.85
CA ASN A 66 8.15 -25.07 -6.07
C ASN A 66 7.20 -26.26 -5.98
N LEU A 67 5.93 -26.03 -5.66
CA LEU A 67 4.90 -27.08 -5.61
C LEU A 67 4.69 -27.76 -6.97
N ARG A 68 4.69 -26.99 -8.07
CA ARG A 68 4.64 -27.56 -9.43
C ARG A 68 5.85 -28.44 -9.73
N GLY A 69 7.05 -27.97 -9.38
CA GLY A 69 8.30 -28.73 -9.53
C GLY A 69 8.30 -30.02 -8.71
N LEU A 70 7.88 -29.94 -7.44
CA LEU A 70 7.71 -31.10 -6.57
C LEU A 70 6.72 -32.11 -7.15
N GLY A 71 5.58 -31.66 -7.65
CA GLY A 71 4.60 -32.53 -8.29
C GLY A 71 5.19 -33.30 -9.49
N LEU A 72 6.00 -32.63 -10.31
CA LEU A 72 6.69 -33.26 -11.43
C LEU A 72 7.69 -34.31 -10.96
N LEU A 73 8.54 -33.99 -9.98
CA LEU A 73 9.58 -34.90 -9.47
C LEU A 73 8.97 -36.13 -8.80
N VAL A 74 7.94 -35.94 -7.97
CA VAL A 74 7.23 -37.05 -7.33
C VAL A 74 6.56 -37.94 -8.38
N PHE A 75 5.96 -37.35 -9.42
CA PHE A 75 5.38 -38.12 -10.52
C PHE A 75 6.44 -38.89 -11.31
N GLN A 76 7.60 -38.30 -11.59
CA GLN A 76 8.72 -38.99 -12.23
C GLN A 76 9.23 -40.15 -11.38
N LYS A 77 9.37 -39.93 -10.07
CA LYS A 77 9.73 -40.99 -9.11
C LYS A 77 8.73 -42.13 -9.12
N TYR A 78 7.42 -41.83 -9.10
CA TYR A 78 6.36 -42.82 -9.22
C TYR A 78 6.45 -43.64 -10.52
N ARG A 79 6.93 -43.02 -11.61
CA ARG A 79 7.17 -43.70 -12.90
C ARG A 79 8.45 -44.52 -12.96
N GLY A 80 9.22 -44.60 -11.87
CA GLY A 80 10.45 -45.39 -11.77
C GLY A 80 11.73 -44.61 -12.07
N ALA A 81 11.71 -43.28 -12.01
CA ALA A 81 12.94 -42.50 -12.03
C ALA A 81 13.60 -42.54 -10.63
N ASP A 82 14.89 -42.90 -10.60
CA ASP A 82 15.70 -42.93 -9.38
C ASP A 82 16.54 -41.66 -9.22
N GLY A 83 17.09 -41.43 -8.01
CA GLY A 83 18.02 -40.32 -7.75
C GLY A 83 17.36 -38.94 -7.63
N LEU A 84 16.04 -38.88 -7.47
CA LEU A 84 15.30 -37.61 -7.32
C LEU A 84 15.12 -37.17 -5.86
N ASP A 85 15.49 -38.02 -4.90
CA ASP A 85 15.22 -37.78 -3.47
C ASP A 85 15.89 -36.52 -2.93
N GLU A 86 17.16 -36.28 -3.28
CA GLU A 86 17.87 -35.07 -2.85
C GLU A 86 17.23 -33.80 -3.42
N GLU A 87 16.77 -33.83 -4.67
CA GLU A 87 16.11 -32.69 -5.33
C GLU A 87 14.73 -32.43 -4.71
N ILE A 88 13.97 -33.49 -4.43
CA ILE A 88 12.68 -33.41 -3.73
C ILE A 88 12.89 -32.82 -2.34
N GLU A 89 13.87 -33.32 -1.57
CA GLU A 89 14.16 -32.81 -0.24
C GLU A 89 14.58 -31.34 -0.27
N ARG A 90 15.45 -30.95 -1.20
CA ARG A 90 15.85 -29.55 -1.39
C ARG A 90 14.66 -28.65 -1.69
N LEU A 91 13.78 -29.06 -2.61
CA LEU A 91 12.57 -28.30 -2.93
C LEU A 91 11.62 -28.23 -1.75
N CYS A 92 11.42 -29.31 -0.99
CA CYS A 92 10.61 -29.28 0.24
C CYS A 92 11.16 -28.29 1.27
N GLN A 93 12.48 -28.29 1.51
CA GLN A 93 13.11 -27.34 2.43
C GLN A 93 12.99 -25.89 1.94
N SER A 94 13.15 -25.65 0.64
CA SER A 94 12.95 -24.32 0.05
C SER A 94 11.49 -23.86 0.18
N THR A 95 10.55 -24.77 -0.09
CA THR A 95 9.10 -24.53 0.02
C THR A 95 8.71 -24.15 1.44
N ALA A 96 9.20 -24.88 2.44
CA ALA A 96 8.93 -24.59 3.85
C ALA A 96 9.43 -23.19 4.29
N LYS A 97 10.60 -22.77 3.80
CA LYS A 97 11.11 -21.41 4.06
C LYS A 97 10.23 -20.34 3.44
N VAL A 98 9.82 -20.52 2.18
CA VAL A 98 8.93 -19.59 1.50
C VAL A 98 7.58 -19.50 2.23
N GLU A 99 7.05 -20.61 2.74
CA GLU A 99 5.84 -20.59 3.58
C GLU A 99 6.00 -19.78 4.87
N GLU A 100 7.16 -19.85 5.52
CA GLU A 100 7.47 -19.02 6.70
C GLU A 100 7.55 -17.53 6.32
N GLU A 101 8.25 -17.20 5.23
CA GLU A 101 8.38 -15.81 4.75
C GLU A 101 7.03 -15.21 4.34
N ILE A 102 6.14 -16.00 3.72
CA ILE A 102 4.76 -15.61 3.42
C ILE A 102 4.00 -15.24 4.69
N LYS A 103 4.04 -16.10 5.71
CA LYS A 103 3.35 -15.85 6.99
C LYS A 103 3.85 -14.58 7.66
N ASP A 104 5.17 -14.37 7.67
CA ASP A 104 5.77 -13.18 8.25
C ASP A 104 5.34 -11.91 7.50
N ALA A 105 5.33 -11.94 6.17
CA ALA A 105 4.86 -10.84 5.34
C ALA A 105 3.37 -10.55 5.55
N GLU A 106 2.51 -11.56 5.67
CA GLU A 106 1.09 -11.39 5.98
C GLU A 106 0.87 -10.72 7.33
N VAL A 107 1.61 -11.14 8.36
CA VAL A 107 1.55 -10.55 9.70
C VAL A 107 2.03 -9.09 9.69
N GLU A 108 3.09 -8.76 8.95
CA GLU A 108 3.57 -7.39 8.77
C GLU A 108 2.52 -6.51 8.07
N ILE A 109 1.89 -7.02 7.00
CA ILE A 109 0.83 -6.32 6.28
C ILE A 109 -0.37 -6.06 7.19
N GLU A 110 -0.78 -7.03 8.02
CA GLU A 110 -1.91 -6.86 8.93
C GLU A 110 -1.64 -5.79 10.00
N LYS A 111 -0.40 -5.71 10.50
CA LYS A 111 0.00 -4.67 11.48
C LYS A 111 -0.03 -3.26 10.89
N LEU A 112 0.37 -3.11 9.63
CA LEU A 112 0.49 -1.82 8.96
C LEU A 112 -0.79 -1.40 8.22
N SER A 113 -1.66 -2.36 7.89
CA SER A 113 -2.92 -2.07 7.20
C SER A 113 -3.92 -1.41 8.15
N PRO A 114 -4.52 -0.27 7.76
CA PRO A 114 -5.58 0.34 8.56
C PRO A 114 -6.78 -0.61 8.64
N LYS A 115 -7.20 -0.94 9.86
CA LYS A 115 -8.40 -1.76 10.08
C LYS A 115 -9.63 -1.02 9.55
N PRO A 116 -10.50 -1.68 8.77
CA PRO A 116 -11.74 -1.07 8.35
C PRO A 116 -12.60 -0.76 9.60
N PRO A 117 -13.28 0.40 9.65
CA PRO A 117 -14.19 0.69 10.74
C PRO A 117 -15.32 -0.36 10.77
N THR A 118 -15.73 -0.81 11.95
CA THR A 118 -16.86 -1.72 12.13
C THR A 118 -18.11 -0.95 12.49
N CYS A 119 -19.27 -1.44 12.05
CA CYS A 119 -20.54 -0.83 12.44
C CYS A 119 -20.84 -1.14 13.92
N PRO A 120 -21.16 -0.15 14.77
CA PRO A 120 -21.43 -0.38 16.19
C PRO A 120 -22.72 -1.16 16.48
N ASP A 121 -23.57 -1.39 15.49
CA ASP A 121 -24.89 -2.01 15.66
C ASP A 121 -24.97 -3.40 15.04
N CYS A 122 -24.54 -3.55 13.79
CA CYS A 122 -24.55 -4.84 13.10
C CYS A 122 -23.18 -5.54 13.09
N ASN A 123 -22.13 -4.88 13.61
CA ASN A 123 -20.78 -5.41 13.77
C ASN A 123 -20.08 -5.85 12.47
N LEU A 124 -20.57 -5.39 11.31
CA LEU A 124 -20.00 -5.62 9.98
C LEU A 124 -18.92 -4.57 9.66
N GLU A 125 -17.87 -4.99 8.93
CA GLU A 125 -16.81 -4.11 8.45
C GLU A 125 -17.33 -3.14 7.38
N LEU A 126 -16.92 -1.89 7.46
CA LEU A 126 -17.41 -0.81 6.62
C LEU A 126 -16.31 -0.26 5.72
N PRO A 127 -16.66 0.15 4.49
CA PRO A 127 -15.75 0.92 3.65
C PRO A 127 -15.43 2.25 4.34
N GLN A 128 -14.18 2.71 4.19
CA GLN A 128 -13.72 3.95 4.81
C GLN A 128 -14.54 5.16 4.31
N GLY A 129 -14.95 6.02 5.26
CA GLY A 129 -15.59 7.32 4.95
C GLY A 129 -17.10 7.28 4.70
N GLY A 130 -17.78 6.15 4.94
CA GLY A 130 -19.25 6.08 4.89
C GLY A 130 -19.92 6.89 6.01
N ARG A 131 -21.00 7.61 5.71
CA ARG A 131 -21.86 8.27 6.73
C ARG A 131 -22.90 7.33 7.33
N PHE A 132 -23.24 6.27 6.61
CA PHE A 132 -24.20 5.27 7.02
C PHE A 132 -23.60 3.88 6.78
N CYS A 133 -24.01 2.91 7.60
CA CYS A 133 -23.67 1.52 7.42
C CYS A 133 -24.34 0.98 6.14
N SER A 134 -23.55 0.47 5.20
CA SER A 134 -24.05 -0.11 3.95
C SER A 134 -24.90 -1.38 4.13
N TYR A 135 -24.87 -1.98 5.33
CA TYR A 135 -25.56 -3.23 5.62
C TYR A 135 -26.84 -3.04 6.43
N CYS A 136 -26.81 -2.23 7.50
CA CYS A 136 -27.97 -2.03 8.38
C CYS A 136 -28.56 -0.62 8.31
N GLY A 137 -27.96 0.31 7.56
CA GLY A 137 -28.45 1.68 7.39
C GLY A 137 -28.22 2.61 8.59
N LYS A 138 -27.62 2.13 9.69
CA LYS A 138 -27.31 2.98 10.85
C LYS A 138 -26.36 4.11 10.48
N GLU A 139 -26.66 5.32 10.92
CA GLU A 139 -25.77 6.47 10.82
C GLU A 139 -24.51 6.26 11.66
N LEU A 140 -23.36 6.47 11.04
CA LEU A 140 -22.05 6.35 11.66
C LEU A 140 -21.65 7.74 12.13
N LEU A 141 -21.51 7.91 13.44
CA LEU A 141 -20.96 9.12 14.02
C LEU A 141 -19.54 9.31 13.47
N LYS A 142 -19.28 10.42 12.78
CA LYS A 142 -17.94 10.76 12.34
C LYS A 142 -17.10 11.14 13.55
N ASP A 143 -15.88 10.60 13.64
CA ASP A 143 -14.83 11.05 14.57
C ASP A 143 -14.29 12.47 14.20
N ASP A 144 -15.17 13.46 14.06
CA ASP A 144 -14.82 14.89 14.12
C ASP A 144 -15.47 15.58 15.34
N GLU A 145 -16.19 14.85 16.21
CA GLU A 145 -16.82 15.38 17.44
C GLU A 145 -16.34 14.68 18.72
N LEU A 146 -15.02 14.53 18.87
CA LEU A 146 -14.38 14.26 20.17
C LEU A 146 -13.28 15.29 20.45
N LYS A 147 -13.65 16.57 20.37
CA LYS A 147 -12.96 17.66 21.07
C LYS A 147 -14.01 18.60 21.61
N ASP A 148 -14.25 18.50 22.92
CA ASP A 148 -14.78 19.51 23.83
C ASP A 148 -15.80 18.88 24.77
N GLU A 149 -15.32 18.21 25.82
CA GLU A 149 -15.99 18.14 27.13
C GLU A 149 -15.10 17.44 28.16
N VAL A 150 -14.09 18.16 28.67
CA VAL A 150 -13.76 18.14 30.11
C VAL A 150 -13.29 19.54 30.49
N LYS A 151 -14.24 20.43 30.74
CA LYS A 151 -14.05 21.57 31.62
C LYS A 151 -14.90 21.29 32.86
N GLU A 152 -14.23 20.92 33.94
CA GLU A 152 -14.64 21.33 35.28
C GLU A 152 -13.39 21.61 36.12
#